data_AF-A0A8T6V4Q2-F1
#
_entry.id   AF-A0A8T6V4Q2-F1
#
_cell.length_a   1.000
_cell.length_b   1.000
_cell.length_c   1.000
_cell.angle_alpha   90.00
_cell.angle_beta   90.00
_cell.angle_gamma   90.00
#
_symmetry.space_group_name_H-M   'P 1'
#
loop_
_entity.id
_entity.type
_entity.pdbx_description
1 polymer ?
#
loop_
_entity_poly.entity_id
_entity_poly.type
_entity_poly.pdbx_seq_one_letter_code
_entity_poly.pdbx_strand_id
1 'polypeptide(L)'
;MTSTVHQKIHDVNLDKKLETLLLKLLEYNSEANVEVPIRHFLSNYEIISDNFWEQFKQTNTYEGALESYYKFSKDQCMLVDSLLQTLQFTLNKDNTKEELSTMLKDAFTF
;
A
#
# COMPACT_ATOMS: atom_id res chain seq x y z
N MET A 1 5.44 3.71 21.80
CA MET A 1 4.06 3.99 21.34
C MET A 1 3.98 3.57 19.89
N THR A 2 3.15 2.58 19.55
CA THR A 2 2.96 2.15 18.16
C THR A 2 2.16 3.22 17.43
N SER A 3 2.72 3.83 16.38
CA SER A 3 1.95 4.76 15.55
C SER A 3 0.82 4.03 14.83
N THR A 4 -0.31 4.72 14.67
CA THR A 4 -1.45 4.21 13.90
C THR A 4 -1.06 4.11 12.43
N VAL A 5 -1.69 3.20 11.67
CA VAL A 5 -1.41 3.11 10.22
C VAL A 5 -1.63 4.46 9.52
N HIS A 6 -2.66 5.21 9.92
CA HIS A 6 -2.95 6.55 9.41
C HIS A 6 -1.76 7.50 9.58
N GLN A 7 -1.15 7.52 10.77
CA GLN A 7 0.03 8.36 11.01
C GLN A 7 1.22 7.90 10.15
N LYS A 8 1.45 6.58 10.07
CA LYS A 8 2.50 6.01 9.19
C LYS A 8 2.31 6.36 7.72
N ILE A 9 1.08 6.45 7.22
CA ILE A 9 0.80 6.84 5.83
C ILE A 9 1.33 8.25 5.56
N HIS A 10 1.12 9.18 6.49
CA HIS A 10 1.65 10.54 6.38
C HIS A 10 3.17 10.59 6.56
N ASP A 11 3.71 9.83 7.51
CA ASP A 11 5.14 9.85 7.86
C ASP A 11 6.03 9.35 6.70
N VAL A 12 5.56 8.36 5.94
CA VAL A 12 6.33 7.73 4.84
C VAL A 12 6.45 8.63 3.60
N ASN A 13 5.76 9.78 3.57
CA ASN A 13 5.85 10.79 2.51
C ASN A 13 5.65 10.20 1.10
N LEU A 14 4.58 9.43 0.94
CA LEU A 14 4.16 8.84 -0.33
C LEU A 14 3.78 9.92 -1.36
N ASP A 15 3.62 9.51 -2.63
CA ASP A 15 2.89 10.34 -3.59
C ASP A 15 1.48 10.63 -3.05
N LYS A 16 1.04 11.89 -3.17
CA LYS A 16 -0.22 12.37 -2.60
C LYS A 16 -1.44 11.56 -3.04
N LYS A 17 -1.45 11.05 -4.29
CA LYS A 17 -2.58 10.25 -4.78
C LYS A 17 -2.59 8.88 -4.11
N LEU A 18 -1.42 8.27 -3.95
CA LEU A 18 -1.28 6.98 -3.28
C LEU A 18 -1.62 7.10 -1.79
N GLU A 19 -1.12 8.13 -1.13
CA GLU A 19 -1.48 8.47 0.26
C GLU A 19 -2.99 8.58 0.45
N THR A 20 -3.65 9.40 -0.39
CA THR A 20 -5.10 9.59 -0.36
C THR A 20 -5.86 8.28 -0.59
N LEU A 21 -5.37 7.42 -1.50
CA LEU A 21 -5.99 6.14 -1.80
C LEU A 21 -5.94 5.20 -0.58
N LEU A 22 -4.78 5.11 0.09
CA LEU A 22 -4.62 4.24 1.25
C LEU A 22 -5.47 4.72 2.45
N LEU A 23 -5.54 6.04 2.67
CA LEU A 23 -6.41 6.60 3.71
C LEU A 23 -7.88 6.27 3.43
N LYS A 24 -8.36 6.53 2.22
CA LYS A 24 -9.73 6.20 1.83
C LYS A 24 -10.02 4.71 1.96
N LEU A 25 -9.09 3.85 1.58
CA LEU A 25 -9.27 2.40 1.71
C LEU A 25 -9.49 1.98 3.16
N LEU A 26 -8.75 2.58 4.10
CA LEU A 26 -8.93 2.34 5.54
C LEU A 26 -10.22 2.93 6.10
N GLU A 27 -10.70 4.05 5.56
CA GLU A 27 -12.02 4.60 5.87
C GLU A 27 -13.14 3.64 5.43
N TYR A 28 -12.98 2.98 4.27
CA TYR A 28 -13.94 1.99 3.77
C TYR A 28 -13.90 0.67 4.54
N ASN A 29 -12.70 0.18 4.86
CA ASN A 29 -12.49 -1.05 5.60
C ASN A 29 -11.28 -0.94 6.53
N SER A 30 -11.55 -0.79 7.83
CA SER A 30 -10.53 -0.69 8.88
C SER A 30 -10.20 -2.04 9.54
N GLU A 31 -10.64 -3.16 8.96
CA GLU A 31 -10.33 -4.48 9.50
C GLU A 31 -8.87 -4.86 9.28
N ALA A 32 -8.40 -5.82 10.08
CA ALA A 32 -7.01 -6.26 10.06
C ALA A 32 -6.57 -6.85 8.70
N ASN A 33 -7.50 -7.41 7.93
CA ASN A 33 -7.30 -7.95 6.58
C ASN A 33 -6.89 -6.88 5.54
N VAL A 34 -7.16 -5.60 5.81
CA VAL A 34 -6.76 -4.43 5.00
C VAL A 34 -5.64 -3.65 5.69
N GLU A 35 -5.74 -3.45 7.01
CA GLU A 35 -4.75 -2.67 7.76
C GLU A 35 -3.36 -3.31 7.75
N VAL A 36 -3.27 -4.64 7.96
CA VAL A 36 -1.99 -5.34 8.05
C VAL A 36 -1.21 -5.31 6.72
N PRO A 37 -1.82 -5.62 5.55
CA PRO A 37 -1.15 -5.45 4.27
C PRO A 37 -0.64 -4.02 4.03
N ILE A 38 -1.44 -3.00 4.36
CA ILE A 38 -1.03 -1.59 4.22
C ILE A 38 0.17 -1.29 5.12
N ARG A 39 0.16 -1.76 6.38
CA ARG A 39 1.28 -1.56 7.31
C ARG A 39 2.58 -2.22 6.81
N HIS A 40 2.49 -3.40 6.21
CA HIS A 40 3.64 -4.06 5.60
C HIS A 40 4.16 -3.29 4.37
N PHE A 41 3.25 -2.85 3.50
CA PHE A 41 3.59 -1.99 2.36
C PHE A 41 4.35 -0.74 2.81
N LEU A 42 3.84 -0.01 3.81
CA LEU A 42 4.47 1.22 4.32
C LEU A 42 5.87 0.98 4.87
N SER A 43 6.06 -0.10 5.64
CA SER A 43 7.36 -0.45 6.22
C SER A 43 8.37 -0.82 5.13
N ASN A 44 7.95 -1.54 4.10
CA ASN A 44 8.81 -1.87 2.97
C ASN A 44 9.14 -0.64 2.11
N TYR A 45 8.18 0.26 1.93
CA TYR A 45 8.37 1.52 1.21
C TYR A 45 9.44 2.38 1.90
N GLU A 46 9.36 2.51 3.22
CA GLU A 46 10.34 3.24 4.04
C GLU A 46 11.76 2.67 3.82
N ILE A 47 11.91 1.34 3.91
CA ILE A 47 13.20 0.66 3.67
C ILE A 47 13.76 0.95 2.26
N ILE A 48 12.94 0.83 1.22
CA ILE A 48 13.45 1.08 -0.15
C ILE A 48 13.75 2.56 -0.40
N SER A 49 13.03 3.47 0.26
CA SER A 49 13.26 4.91 0.18
C SER A 49 14.59 5.27 0.86
N ASP A 50 14.85 4.75 2.06
CA ASP A 50 16.11 4.97 2.76
C ASP A 50 17.30 4.44 1.97
N ASN A 51 17.18 3.22 1.44
CA ASN A 51 18.19 2.61 0.57
C ASN A 51 18.45 3.44 -0.68
N PHE A 52 17.38 3.97 -1.31
CA PHE A 52 17.51 4.85 -2.47
C PHE A 52 18.29 6.11 -2.12
N TRP A 53 17.92 6.82 -1.04
CA TRP A 53 18.60 8.06 -0.67
C TRP A 53 20.06 7.84 -0.26
N GLU A 54 20.37 6.71 0.38
CA GLU A 54 21.74 6.34 0.71
C GLU A 54 22.58 6.13 -0.56
N GLN A 55 22.09 5.35 -1.52
CA GLN A 55 22.78 5.10 -2.79
C GLN A 55 22.89 6.37 -3.64
N PHE A 56 21.82 7.16 -3.70
CA PHE A 56 21.77 8.39 -4.48
C PHE A 56 22.80 9.41 -4.00
N LYS A 57 22.96 9.56 -2.67
CA LYS A 57 23.97 10.46 -2.06
C LYS A 57 25.41 10.05 -2.36
N GLN A 58 25.67 8.76 -2.56
CA GLN A 58 27.00 8.24 -2.87
C GLN A 58 27.34 8.33 -4.36
N THR A 59 26.36 8.69 -5.19
CA THR A 59 26.52 8.70 -6.64
C THR A 59 27.08 10.02 -7.14
N ASN A 60 28.15 9.96 -7.95
CA ASN A 60 28.86 11.13 -8.47
C ASN A 60 28.70 11.32 -9.99
N THR A 61 27.86 10.52 -10.65
CA THR A 61 27.61 10.57 -12.10
C THR A 61 26.13 10.68 -12.41
N TYR A 62 25.80 11.28 -13.54
CA TYR A 62 24.42 11.38 -13.99
C TYR A 62 23.83 10.01 -14.33
N GLU A 63 24.63 9.13 -14.94
CA GLU A 63 24.23 7.77 -15.29
C GLU A 63 23.87 6.95 -14.04
N GLY A 64 24.71 6.98 -13.00
CA GLY A 64 24.42 6.28 -11.76
C GLY A 64 23.17 6.83 -11.08
N ALA A 65 22.97 8.15 -11.11
CA ALA A 65 21.81 8.79 -10.50
C ALA A 65 20.51 8.33 -11.20
N LEU A 66 20.52 8.25 -12.53
CA LEU A 66 19.42 7.71 -13.32
C LEU A 66 19.17 6.22 -13.05
N GLU A 67 20.23 5.41 -12.92
CA GLU A 67 20.10 3.99 -12.56
C GLU A 67 19.48 3.81 -11.18
N SER A 68 19.89 4.59 -10.17
CA SER A 68 19.29 4.58 -8.84
C SER A 68 17.81 4.96 -8.89
N TYR A 69 17.44 6.00 -9.64
CA TYR A 69 16.03 6.39 -9.82
C TYR A 69 15.22 5.30 -10.52
N TYR A 70 15.76 4.69 -11.56
CA TYR A 70 15.09 3.62 -12.29
C TYR A 70 14.84 2.40 -11.40
N LYS A 71 15.85 1.99 -10.64
CA LYS A 71 15.75 0.89 -9.68
C LYS A 71 14.69 1.20 -8.62
N PHE A 72 14.74 2.37 -8.00
CA PHE A 72 13.77 2.77 -6.99
C PHE A 72 12.34 2.78 -7.53
N SER A 73 12.13 3.34 -8.73
CA SER A 73 10.81 3.35 -9.38
C SER A 73 10.31 1.94 -9.66
N LYS A 74 11.19 1.03 -10.09
CA LYS A 74 10.85 -0.38 -10.30
C LYS A 74 10.45 -1.06 -9.00
N ASP A 75 11.20 -0.83 -7.92
CA ASP A 75 10.93 -1.39 -6.60
C ASP A 75 9.59 -0.88 -6.04
N GLN A 76 9.27 0.41 -6.24
CA GLN A 76 7.95 0.97 -5.90
C GLN A 76 6.81 0.27 -6.64
N CYS A 77 6.93 0.05 -7.95
CA CYS A 77 5.90 -0.67 -8.72
C CYS A 77 5.69 -2.09 -8.18
N MET A 78 6.78 -2.81 -7.90
CA MET A 78 6.70 -4.18 -7.35
C MET A 78 6.02 -4.22 -5.99
N LEU A 79 6.24 -3.23 -5.12
CA LEU A 79 5.55 -3.12 -3.83
C LEU A 79 4.04 -2.86 -4.01
N VAL A 80 3.67 -1.99 -4.95
CA VAL A 80 2.25 -1.72 -5.25
C VAL A 80 1.56 -2.97 -5.79
N ASP A 81 2.18 -3.69 -6.73
CA ASP A 81 1.62 -4.94 -7.27
C ASP A 81 1.44 -6.00 -6.18
N SER A 82 2.41 -6.13 -5.27
CA SER A 82 2.33 -7.04 -4.13
C SER A 82 1.21 -6.66 -3.15
N LEU A 83 1.04 -5.36 -2.87
CA LEU A 83 -0.08 -4.86 -2.05
C LEU A 83 -1.42 -5.18 -2.71
N LEU A 84 -1.56 -4.92 -4.01
CA LEU A 84 -2.79 -5.19 -4.76
C LEU A 84 -3.15 -6.68 -4.73
N GLN A 85 -2.19 -7.56 -4.99
CA GLN A 85 -2.41 -9.01 -4.93
C GLN A 85 -2.81 -9.48 -3.53
N THR A 86 -2.17 -8.92 -2.50
CA THR A 86 -2.47 -9.28 -1.11
C THR A 86 -3.88 -8.84 -0.72
N LEU A 87 -4.25 -7.59 -1.04
CA LEU A 87 -5.59 -7.05 -0.78
C LEU A 87 -6.67 -7.79 -1.57
N GLN A 88 -6.41 -8.12 -2.84
CA GLN A 88 -7.33 -8.94 -3.63
C GLN A 88 -7.53 -10.32 -3.01
N PHE A 89 -6.45 -10.96 -2.57
CA PHE A 89 -6.53 -12.26 -1.93
C PHE A 89 -7.30 -12.21 -0.61
N THR A 90 -7.05 -11.23 0.25
CA THR A 90 -7.74 -11.09 1.54
C THR A 90 -9.21 -10.73 1.35
N LEU A 91 -9.53 -9.72 0.54
CA LEU A 91 -10.91 -9.31 0.29
C LEU A 91 -11.76 -10.38 -0.41
N ASN A 92 -11.16 -11.19 -1.30
CA ASN A 92 -11.85 -12.30 -1.94
C ASN A 92 -12.06 -13.50 -0.99
N LYS A 93 -11.23 -13.64 0.05
CA LYS A 93 -11.30 -14.74 1.02
C LYS A 93 -12.27 -14.45 2.17
N ASP A 94 -12.48 -13.18 2.50
CA ASP A 94 -13.33 -12.74 3.62
C ASP A 94 -14.82 -12.57 3.27
N ASN A 95 -15.39 -13.39 2.38
CA ASN A 95 -16.85 -13.53 2.26
C ASN A 95 -17.69 -12.29 1.87
N THR A 96 -17.09 -11.21 1.36
CA THR A 96 -17.86 -10.08 0.81
C THR A 96 -18.82 -10.51 -0.31
N LYS A 97 -18.53 -11.56 -1.07
CA LYS A 97 -19.46 -12.05 -2.11
C LYS A 97 -20.70 -12.75 -1.54
N GLU A 98 -20.57 -13.45 -0.41
CA GLU A 98 -21.71 -14.10 0.26
C GLU A 98 -22.53 -13.10 1.07
N GLU A 99 -21.89 -12.16 1.76
CA GLU A 99 -22.60 -11.10 2.50
C GLU A 99 -23.33 -10.15 1.54
N LEU A 100 -22.71 -9.73 0.44
CA LEU A 100 -23.37 -8.89 -0.57
C LEU A 100 -24.52 -9.64 -1.26
N SER A 101 -24.35 -10.95 -1.52
CA SER A 101 -25.41 -11.81 -2.09
C SER A 101 -26.57 -12.00 -1.12
N THR A 102 -26.28 -12.13 0.18
CA THR A 102 -27.31 -12.23 1.24
C THR A 102 -28.03 -10.90 1.42
N MET A 103 -27.32 -9.78 1.48
CA MET A 103 -27.90 -8.44 1.54
C MET A 103 -28.75 -8.11 0.30
N LEU A 104 -28.33 -8.52 -0.90
CA LEU A 104 -29.11 -8.35 -2.12
C LEU A 104 -30.36 -9.26 -2.13
N LYS A 105 -30.25 -10.50 -1.64
CA LYS A 105 -31.42 -11.39 -1.50
C LYS A 105 -32.43 -10.83 -0.52
N ASP A 106 -31.99 -10.35 0.65
CA ASP A 106 -32.86 -9.75 1.67
C ASP A 106 -33.47 -8.42 1.18
N ALA A 107 -32.76 -7.66 0.34
CA ALA A 107 -33.28 -6.43 -0.26
C ALA A 107 -34.29 -6.67 -1.40
N PHE A 108 -34.32 -7.87 -2.01
CA PHE A 108 -35.19 -8.22 -3.13
C PHE A 108 -36.22 -9.32 -2.82
N THR A 109 -36.31 -9.79 -1.57
CA THR A 109 -37.44 -10.62 -1.11
C THR A 109 -38.70 -9.76 -0.91
N PHE A 110 -39.73 -10.06 -1.71
CA PHE A 110 -41.14 -9.72 -1.44
C PHE A 110 -41.81 -10.85 -0.65
#